data_AF-A0AAN9YQL0-F1
#
_entry.id   AF-A0AAN9YQL0-F1
#
_cell.length_a   1.000
_cell.length_b   1.000
_cell.length_c   1.000
_cell.angle_alpha   90.00
_cell.angle_beta   90.00
_cell.angle_gamma   90.00
#
_symmetry.space_group_name_H-M   'P 1'
#
loop_
_entity.id
_entity.type
_entity.pdbx_description
1 polymer ?
#
loop_
_entity_poly.entity_id
_entity_poly.type
_entity_poly.pdbx_seq_one_letter_code
_entity_poly.pdbx_strand_id
1 'polypeptide(L)'
;MNRSMIALFSGGIFAGCRSRSFQVESPATGDPKNIADRQLDILARDNARLPFQWDDRPNDRFTARDAKSWMGIHDDYGETNAAEQKSDPVRILSFYKTLRLRKGYRGLFVFGASKLMVAKDEALFPHMKWSPVSREQEMARRKALVILSSSKQPHACLEV
;
A
#
# COMPACT_ATOMS: atom_id res chain seq x y z
N MET A 1 21.49 25.02 -7.41
CA MET A 1 21.43 23.55 -7.58
C MET A 1 20.09 23.02 -7.06
N ASN A 2 19.10 22.85 -7.93
CA ASN A 2 17.79 22.29 -7.56
C ASN A 2 17.94 20.78 -7.37
N ARG A 3 17.92 20.31 -6.12
CA ARG A 3 17.84 18.88 -5.82
C ARG A 3 16.38 18.45 -5.97
N SER A 4 16.03 17.96 -7.16
CA SER A 4 14.81 17.18 -7.35
C SER A 4 14.97 15.85 -6.61
N MET A 5 14.12 15.61 -5.61
CA MET A 5 14.08 14.34 -4.90
C MET A 5 13.16 13.40 -5.70
N ILE A 6 13.75 12.42 -6.39
CA ILE A 6 13.02 11.35 -7.05
C ILE A 6 12.83 10.25 -6.01
N ALA A 7 11.60 10.02 -5.58
CA ALA A 7 11.27 8.87 -4.75
C ALA A 7 10.74 7.77 -5.68
N LEU A 8 11.63 6.85 -6.09
CA LEU A 8 11.25 5.64 -6.81
C LEU A 8 10.80 4.60 -5.77
N PHE A 9 9.52 4.25 -5.81
CA PHE A 9 9.01 3.11 -5.04
C PHE A 9 8.76 1.97 -6.02
N SER A 10 9.70 1.01 -6.06
CA SER A 10 9.50 -0.22 -6.82
C SER A 10 8.47 -1.11 -6.12
N GLY A 11 7.61 -1.78 -6.90
CA GLY A 11 6.49 -2.59 -6.41
C GLY A 11 6.86 -3.86 -5.61
N GLY A 12 8.11 -4.04 -5.20
CA GLY A 12 8.58 -5.19 -4.42
C GLY A 12 8.17 -5.18 -2.95
N ILE A 13 7.95 -4.00 -2.36
CA ILE A 13 7.63 -3.83 -0.93
C ILE A 13 6.27 -4.42 -0.54
N PHE A 14 5.35 -4.53 -1.51
CA PHE A 14 3.99 -5.02 -1.30
C PHE A 14 3.79 -6.47 -1.77
N ALA A 15 4.86 -7.17 -2.16
CA ALA A 15 4.74 -8.52 -2.72
C ALA A 15 4.24 -9.55 -1.69
N GLY A 16 4.61 -9.41 -0.41
CA GLY A 16 4.25 -10.35 0.67
C GLY A 16 3.02 -9.98 1.48
N CYS A 17 2.25 -8.95 1.09
CA CYS A 17 1.01 -8.53 1.77
C CYS A 17 -0.16 -8.52 0.78
N ARG A 18 -0.21 -9.53 -0.09
CA ARG A 18 -1.41 -9.81 -0.89
C ARG A 18 -2.18 -10.86 -0.13
N SER A 19 -3.38 -10.53 0.33
CA SER A 19 -4.29 -11.59 0.74
C SER A 19 -4.47 -12.50 -0.48
N ARG A 20 -4.19 -13.79 -0.31
CA ARG A 20 -4.33 -14.77 -1.42
C ARG A 20 -5.76 -14.77 -1.97
N SER A 21 -6.72 -14.32 -1.16
CA SER A 21 -8.13 -14.08 -1.51
C SER A 21 -8.36 -13.08 -2.64
N PHE A 22 -7.42 -12.17 -2.96
CA PHE A 22 -7.61 -11.19 -4.03
C PHE A 22 -7.21 -11.70 -5.43
N GLN A 23 -6.46 -12.80 -5.53
CA GLN A 23 -6.07 -13.40 -6.81
C GLN A 23 -6.82 -14.72 -7.04
N VAL A 24 -8.13 -14.65 -7.27
CA VAL A 24 -8.90 -15.82 -7.70
C VAL A 24 -9.27 -15.64 -9.18
N GLU A 25 -8.57 -16.33 -10.08
CA GLU A 25 -8.85 -16.33 -11.52
C GLU A 25 -10.27 -16.81 -11.81
N SER A 26 -11.01 -16.08 -12.66
CA SER A 26 -12.41 -16.40 -13.03
C SER A 26 -12.52 -17.84 -13.53
N PRO A 27 -13.41 -18.69 -12.98
CA PRO A 27 -13.62 -20.01 -13.55
C PRO A 27 -14.42 -19.83 -14.84
N ALA A 28 -14.15 -20.66 -15.84
CA ALA A 28 -14.85 -20.64 -17.13
C ALA A 28 -16.35 -20.99 -17.05
N THR A 29 -16.91 -21.22 -15.85
CA THR A 29 -18.21 -21.85 -15.63
C THR A 29 -19.15 -20.90 -14.91
N GLY A 30 -20.19 -20.43 -15.63
CA GLY A 30 -21.15 -19.41 -15.21
C GLY A 30 -22.21 -19.86 -14.20
N ASP A 31 -21.86 -20.66 -13.19
CA ASP A 31 -22.79 -21.05 -12.13
C ASP A 31 -23.07 -19.84 -11.20
N PRO A 32 -24.35 -19.44 -11.02
CA PRO A 32 -24.70 -18.24 -10.26
C PRO A 32 -24.22 -18.22 -8.80
N LYS A 33 -24.14 -19.38 -8.15
CA LYS A 33 -23.63 -19.50 -6.77
C LYS A 33 -22.14 -19.22 -6.68
N ASN A 34 -21.35 -19.77 -7.60
CA ASN A 34 -19.91 -19.56 -7.65
C ASN A 34 -19.57 -18.08 -7.94
N ILE A 35 -20.42 -17.38 -8.69
CA ILE A 35 -20.29 -15.95 -8.93
C ILE A 35 -20.59 -15.16 -7.64
N ALA A 36 -21.67 -15.52 -6.93
CA ALA A 36 -22.05 -14.85 -5.68
C ALA A 36 -21.01 -15.05 -4.57
N ASP A 37 -20.50 -16.27 -4.38
CA ASP A 37 -19.49 -16.57 -3.36
C ASP A 37 -18.19 -15.79 -3.63
N ARG A 38 -17.76 -15.68 -4.89
CA ARG A 38 -16.59 -14.86 -5.26
C ARG A 38 -16.80 -13.36 -5.07
N GLN A 39 -18.01 -12.87 -5.32
CA GLN A 39 -18.35 -11.48 -5.04
C GLN A 39 -18.23 -11.21 -3.54
N LEU A 40 -18.61 -12.17 -2.68
CA LEU A 40 -18.38 -12.08 -1.24
C LEU A 40 -16.87 -12.07 -0.93
N ASP A 41 -16.08 -12.97 -1.50
CA ASP A 41 -14.62 -13.01 -1.25
C ASP A 41 -13.92 -11.68 -1.57
N ILE A 42 -14.37 -10.94 -2.59
CA ILE A 42 -13.75 -9.69 -3.03
C ILE A 42 -14.36 -8.47 -2.33
N LEU A 43 -15.68 -8.43 -2.16
CA LEU A 43 -16.44 -7.23 -1.78
C LEU A 43 -16.98 -7.27 -0.35
N ALA A 44 -16.93 -8.42 0.34
CA ALA A 44 -17.45 -8.53 1.69
C ALA A 44 -16.72 -7.56 2.63
N ARG A 45 -17.52 -6.81 3.40
CA ARG A 45 -17.01 -5.90 4.43
C ARG A 45 -16.25 -6.63 5.53
N ASP A 46 -16.56 -7.91 5.71
CA ASP A 46 -15.97 -8.74 6.76
C ASP A 46 -14.48 -9.04 6.51
N ASN A 47 -14.01 -8.93 5.27
CA ASN A 47 -12.58 -8.98 4.94
C ASN A 47 -11.75 -7.96 5.74
N ALA A 48 -12.32 -6.79 6.05
CA ALA A 48 -11.66 -5.74 6.82
C ALA A 48 -11.92 -5.82 8.34
N ARG A 49 -12.72 -6.79 8.80
CA ARG A 49 -13.14 -6.92 10.20
C ARG A 49 -12.55 -8.13 10.92
N LEU A 50 -11.78 -8.94 10.20
CA LEU A 50 -11.03 -10.05 10.78
C LEU A 50 -10.20 -9.52 11.96
N PRO A 51 -10.07 -10.32 13.04
CA PRO A 51 -9.17 -10.03 14.15
C PRO A 51 -7.80 -9.53 13.68
N PHE A 52 -7.29 -8.48 14.33
CA PHE A 52 -6.01 -7.91 13.96
C PHE A 52 -4.86 -8.88 14.28
N GLN A 53 -3.89 -8.94 13.36
CA GLN A 53 -2.81 -9.92 13.40
C GLN A 53 -1.58 -9.45 14.17
N TRP A 54 -1.48 -9.79 15.46
CA TRP A 54 -0.38 -9.38 16.33
C TRP A 54 0.84 -10.30 16.27
N ASP A 55 0.69 -11.63 16.23
CA ASP A 55 1.77 -12.62 16.45
C ASP A 55 1.41 -14.01 15.90
N ASP A 56 2.39 -14.90 15.76
CA ASP A 56 2.21 -16.26 15.19
C ASP A 56 1.54 -17.29 16.14
N ARG A 57 1.08 -16.84 17.31
CA ARG A 57 0.58 -17.68 18.40
C ARG A 57 -0.91 -18.01 18.23
N PRO A 58 -1.47 -18.95 19.03
CA PRO A 58 -2.90 -19.24 19.00
C PRO A 58 -3.74 -17.97 19.13
N ASN A 59 -4.77 -17.90 18.30
CA ASN A 59 -5.64 -16.75 18.15
C ASN A 59 -4.94 -15.43 17.80
N ASP A 60 -3.72 -15.48 17.24
CA ASP A 60 -2.96 -14.31 16.82
C ASP A 60 -2.69 -13.33 17.99
N ARG A 61 -2.71 -13.84 19.22
CA ARG A 61 -2.80 -13.06 20.48
C ARG A 61 -3.96 -12.04 20.53
N PHE A 62 -4.90 -12.09 19.60
CA PHE A 62 -6.07 -11.21 19.61
C PHE A 62 -7.01 -11.55 20.78
N THR A 63 -7.16 -12.84 21.09
CA THR A 63 -7.87 -13.32 22.29
C THR A 63 -7.02 -14.32 23.06
N ALA A 64 -7.46 -14.66 24.28
CA ALA A 64 -6.84 -15.74 25.05
C ALA A 64 -6.85 -17.06 24.26
N ARG A 65 -5.87 -17.92 24.50
CA ARG A 65 -5.70 -19.19 23.78
C ARG A 65 -6.96 -20.06 23.79
N ASP A 66 -7.68 -20.06 24.90
CA ASP A 66 -8.86 -20.92 25.10
C ASP A 66 -10.18 -20.18 24.83
N ALA A 67 -10.12 -18.94 24.34
CA ALA A 67 -11.29 -18.16 23.97
C ALA A 67 -11.54 -18.26 22.45
N LYS A 68 -12.81 -18.32 22.07
CA LYS A 68 -13.22 -18.26 20.66
C LYS A 68 -13.46 -16.80 20.27
N SER A 69 -12.79 -16.34 19.22
CA SER A 69 -13.06 -15.02 18.63
C SER A 69 -14.47 -14.98 18.01
N TRP A 70 -15.05 -13.78 17.96
CA TRP A 70 -16.39 -13.55 17.39
C TRP A 70 -16.44 -13.80 15.86
N MET A 71 -15.28 -13.83 15.20
CA MET A 71 -15.07 -14.14 13.79
C MET A 71 -13.82 -15.02 13.64
N GLY A 72 -13.74 -15.80 12.55
CA GLY A 72 -12.53 -16.55 12.21
C GLY A 72 -11.31 -15.64 12.08
N ILE A 73 -10.13 -16.21 12.29
CA ILE A 73 -8.85 -15.52 12.12
C ILE A 73 -8.35 -15.82 10.72
N HIS A 74 -7.68 -14.84 10.11
CA HIS A 74 -7.14 -14.99 8.77
C HIS A 74 -6.00 -16.03 8.75
N ASP A 75 -6.01 -16.97 7.80
CA ASP A 75 -5.08 -18.10 7.74
C ASP A 75 -3.60 -17.68 7.64
N ASP A 76 -3.31 -16.57 6.95
CA ASP A 76 -1.94 -16.05 6.78
C ASP A 76 -1.31 -15.42 8.04
N TYR A 77 -1.91 -15.52 9.24
CA TYR A 77 -1.38 -14.89 10.47
C TYR A 77 0.04 -15.35 10.85
N GLY A 78 0.40 -16.59 10.49
CA GLY A 78 1.75 -17.12 10.71
C GLY A 78 2.83 -16.48 9.82
N GLU A 79 2.47 -15.96 8.66
CA GLU A 79 3.41 -15.38 7.67
C GLU A 79 3.35 -13.84 7.60
N THR A 80 2.24 -13.26 8.04
CA THR A 80 2.00 -11.81 7.99
C THR A 80 1.37 -11.36 9.30
N ASN A 81 2.20 -10.95 10.25
CA ASN A 81 1.77 -10.37 11.53
C ASN A 81 2.61 -9.16 11.94
N ALA A 82 2.13 -8.40 12.92
CA ALA A 82 2.80 -7.19 13.39
C ALA A 82 4.18 -7.45 14.02
N ALA A 83 4.35 -8.58 14.72
CA ALA A 83 5.62 -8.94 15.36
C ALA A 83 6.73 -9.14 14.32
N GLU A 84 6.48 -9.95 13.29
CA GLU A 84 7.41 -10.23 12.19
C GLU A 84 7.70 -8.96 11.37
N GLN A 85 6.67 -8.19 11.02
CA GLN A 85 6.83 -6.95 10.25
C GLN A 85 7.61 -5.86 11.01
N LYS A 86 7.65 -5.91 12.34
CA LYS A 86 8.40 -4.94 13.15
C LYS A 86 9.91 -5.13 13.03
N SER A 87 10.37 -6.37 12.91
CA SER A 87 11.79 -6.73 12.81
C SER A 87 12.38 -6.54 11.41
N ASP A 88 11.57 -6.62 10.36
CA ASP A 88 12.07 -6.63 8.97
C ASP A 88 12.00 -5.23 8.32
N PRO A 89 13.15 -4.65 7.89
CA PRO A 89 13.21 -3.33 7.27
C PRO A 89 12.59 -3.28 5.86
N VAL A 90 12.37 -4.40 5.20
CA VAL A 90 11.84 -4.48 3.83
C VAL A 90 10.32 -4.74 3.80
N ARG A 91 9.68 -4.95 4.95
CA ARG A 91 8.22 -5.16 5.04
C ARG A 91 7.40 -3.88 4.91
N ILE A 92 6.11 -4.09 4.65
CA ILE A 92 5.12 -3.04 4.45
C ILE A 92 5.03 -2.05 5.62
N LEU A 93 5.11 -2.52 6.87
CA LEU A 93 5.11 -1.65 8.06
C LEU A 93 6.29 -0.68 8.05
N SER A 94 7.46 -1.14 7.62
CA SER A 94 8.67 -0.32 7.48
C SER A 94 8.50 0.74 6.40
N PHE A 95 7.85 0.42 5.27
CA PHE A 95 7.43 1.41 4.28
C PHE A 95 6.47 2.45 4.87
N TYR A 96 5.44 2.05 5.62
CA TYR A 96 4.54 3.01 6.28
C TYR A 96 5.27 3.94 7.25
N LYS A 97 6.30 3.47 7.96
CA LYS A 97 7.15 4.34 8.80
C LYS A 97 7.89 5.40 7.99
N THR A 98 8.22 5.16 6.72
CA THR A 98 8.83 6.16 5.84
C THR A 98 7.88 7.32 5.53
N LEU A 99 6.56 7.12 5.62
CA LEU A 99 5.57 8.18 5.44
C LEU A 99 5.66 9.29 6.50
N ARG A 100 6.53 9.16 7.51
CA ARG A 100 6.99 10.30 8.33
C ARG A 100 7.50 11.48 7.49
N LEU A 101 7.95 11.24 6.27
CA LEU A 101 8.26 12.28 5.27
C LEU A 101 7.07 13.24 5.07
N ARG A 102 5.83 12.77 5.16
CA ARG A 102 4.64 13.64 5.11
C ARG A 102 4.63 14.68 6.24
N LYS A 103 5.11 14.33 7.43
CA LYS A 103 5.27 15.25 8.57
C LYS A 103 6.46 16.19 8.36
N GLY A 104 7.59 15.69 7.86
CA GLY A 104 8.79 16.51 7.61
C GLY A 104 8.64 17.52 6.45
N TYR A 105 7.82 17.19 5.44
CA TYR A 105 7.60 18.01 4.25
C TYR A 105 6.11 18.37 4.11
N ARG A 106 5.48 18.84 5.20
CA ARG A 106 4.04 19.20 5.21
C ARG A 106 3.65 20.20 4.12
N GLY A 107 4.47 21.22 3.88
CA GLY A 107 4.23 22.23 2.85
C GLY A 107 4.23 21.69 1.42
N LEU A 108 4.76 20.48 1.19
CA LEU A 108 4.80 19.81 -0.11
C LEU A 108 3.80 18.65 -0.18
N PHE A 109 3.80 17.74 0.80
CA PHE A 109 2.97 16.54 0.74
C PHE A 109 1.56 16.72 1.28
N VAL A 110 1.33 17.67 2.21
CA VAL A 110 0.00 17.94 2.79
C VAL A 110 -0.67 19.13 2.10
N PHE A 111 0.03 20.27 2.06
CA PHE A 111 -0.54 21.53 1.54
C PHE A 111 -0.01 21.91 0.15
N GLY A 112 0.84 21.08 -0.45
CA GLY A 112 1.37 21.34 -1.79
C GLY A 112 0.30 21.16 -2.87
N ALA A 113 0.42 21.94 -3.94
CA ALA A 113 -0.35 21.74 -5.14
C ALA A 113 0.15 20.49 -5.89
N SER A 114 -0.73 19.85 -6.66
CA SER A 114 -0.43 18.66 -7.44
C SER A 114 -0.98 18.75 -8.85
N LYS A 115 -0.24 18.19 -9.82
CA LYS A 115 -0.67 18.02 -11.20
C LYS A 115 -0.43 16.57 -11.61
N LEU A 116 -1.50 15.90 -12.05
CA LEU A 116 -1.39 14.60 -12.72
C LEU A 116 -0.74 14.80 -14.09
N MET A 117 0.20 13.93 -14.43
CA MET A 117 0.87 13.95 -15.73
C MET A 117 0.31 12.83 -16.59
N VAL A 118 0.23 13.08 -17.90
CA VAL A 118 -0.21 12.08 -18.86
C VAL A 118 0.95 11.13 -19.12
N ALA A 119 0.79 9.86 -18.76
CA ALA A 119 1.68 8.79 -19.17
C ALA A 119 1.14 8.14 -20.44
N LYS A 120 2.04 7.70 -21.33
CA LYS A 120 1.66 6.81 -22.46
C LYS A 120 1.27 5.42 -21.95
N ASP A 121 1.89 5.01 -20.84
CA ASP A 121 1.66 3.74 -20.20
C ASP A 121 0.55 3.87 -19.16
N GLU A 122 -0.56 3.16 -19.37
CA GLU A 122 -1.73 3.19 -18.49
C GLU A 122 -1.45 2.60 -17.10
N ALA A 123 -0.40 1.78 -16.95
CA ALA A 123 0.00 1.25 -15.65
C ALA A 123 0.77 2.28 -14.80
N LEU A 124 1.21 3.40 -15.40
CA LEU A 124 1.93 4.45 -14.70
C LEU A 124 1.00 5.61 -14.31
N PHE A 125 1.08 6.01 -13.04
CA PHE A 125 0.35 7.15 -12.49
C PHE A 125 1.30 8.25 -11.99
N PRO A 126 1.99 8.96 -12.91
CA PRO A 126 2.92 10.00 -12.53
C PRO A 126 2.20 11.29 -12.13
N HIS A 127 2.60 11.88 -11.01
CA HIS A 127 2.13 13.20 -10.61
C HIS A 127 3.25 14.04 -10.02
N MET A 128 3.21 15.34 -10.33
CA MET A 128 4.13 16.31 -9.78
C MET A 128 3.45 17.06 -8.63
N LYS A 129 4.14 17.20 -7.50
CA LYS A 129 3.74 18.05 -6.38
C LYS A 129 4.73 19.20 -6.23
N TRP A 130 4.24 20.38 -5.85
CA TRP A 130 5.10 21.52 -5.50
C TRP A 130 4.48 22.32 -4.36
N SER A 131 5.33 22.96 -3.56
CA SER A 131 4.83 23.87 -2.52
C SER A 131 4.44 25.21 -3.15
N PRO A 132 3.21 25.71 -2.93
CA PRO A 132 2.79 27.03 -3.40
C PRO A 132 3.35 28.16 -2.52
N VAL A 133 3.86 27.84 -1.33
CA VAL A 133 4.33 28.83 -0.36
C VAL A 133 5.77 29.23 -0.66
N SER A 134 5.96 30.47 -1.10
CA SER A 134 7.25 31.13 -1.30
C SER A 134 7.57 32.08 -0.14
N ARG A 135 7.33 31.67 1.12
CA ARG A 135 7.71 32.54 2.24
C ARG A 135 9.20 32.41 2.50
N GLU A 136 9.80 33.59 2.58
CA GLU A 136 11.21 33.94 2.70
C GLU A 136 12.05 32.96 3.54
N GLN A 137 13.20 32.63 2.95
CA GLN A 137 14.40 32.06 3.55
C GLN A 137 14.37 30.53 3.84
N GLU A 138 15.34 29.85 3.21
CA GLU A 138 15.77 28.45 3.34
C GLU A 138 15.11 27.28 2.57
N MET A 139 13.85 27.30 2.14
CA MET A 139 13.31 26.19 1.34
C MET A 139 12.95 26.60 -0.08
N ALA A 140 13.99 26.65 -0.94
CA ALA A 140 13.87 26.73 -2.40
C ALA A 140 12.69 25.91 -2.93
N ARG A 141 11.90 26.48 -3.87
CA ARG A 141 10.73 25.87 -4.56
C ARG A 141 10.83 24.34 -4.64
N ARG A 142 10.35 23.65 -3.60
CA ARG A 142 10.47 22.19 -3.53
C ARG A 142 9.43 21.58 -4.45
N LYS A 143 9.89 20.70 -5.33
CA LYS A 143 9.06 19.87 -6.18
C LYS A 143 9.35 18.42 -5.87
N ALA A 144 8.33 17.58 -5.93
CA ALA A 144 8.45 16.13 -5.88
C ALA A 144 7.78 15.56 -7.12
N LEU A 145 8.47 14.63 -7.77
CA LEU A 145 7.89 13.75 -8.78
C LEU A 145 7.57 12.43 -8.10
N VAL A 146 6.31 12.01 -8.18
CA VAL A 146 5.85 10.74 -7.65
C VAL A 146 5.42 9.87 -8.83
N ILE A 147 6.00 8.69 -8.92
CA ILE A 147 5.70 7.70 -9.96
C ILE A 147 5.19 6.45 -9.25
N LEU A 148 3.96 6.07 -9.54
CA LEU A 148 3.35 4.84 -9.06
C LEU A 148 3.13 3.92 -10.26
N SER A 149 3.50 2.65 -10.13
CA SER A 149 3.14 1.61 -11.10
C SER A 149 2.13 0.66 -10.49
N SER A 150 1.06 0.35 -11.22
CA SER A 150 0.10 -0.70 -10.88
C SER A 150 0.52 -2.10 -11.39
N SER A 151 1.55 -2.17 -12.22
CA SER A 151 2.05 -3.43 -12.81
C SER A 151 3.35 -3.89 -12.15
N LYS A 152 3.62 -5.19 -12.24
CA LYS A 152 4.91 -5.79 -11.84
C LYS A 152 5.95 -5.73 -12.95
N GLN A 153 5.54 -5.41 -14.18
CA GLN A 153 6.42 -5.38 -15.34
C GLN A 153 7.31 -4.13 -15.27
N PRO A 154 8.55 -4.20 -15.79
CA PRO A 154 9.38 -3.02 -15.92
C PRO A 154 8.77 -2.07 -16.96
N HIS A 155 8.84 -0.77 -16.68
CA HIS A 155 8.33 0.28 -17.56
C HIS A 155 9.47 1.14 -18.07
N ALA A 156 9.31 1.70 -19.27
CA ALA A 156 10.24 2.69 -19.78
C ALA A 156 10.26 3.93 -18.87
N CYS A 157 11.43 4.57 -18.75
CA CYS A 157 11.56 5.81 -18.00
C CYS A 157 10.67 6.89 -18.62
N LEU A 158 9.98 7.66 -17.77
CA LEU A 158 9.25 8.83 -18.20
C LEU A 158 10.23 9.92 -18.62
N GLU A 159 9.96 10.59 -19.74
CA GLU A 159 10.62 11.82 -20.12
C GLU A 159 9.93 12.97 -19.35
N VAL A 160 10.61 13.53 -18.34
CA VAL A 160 10.04 14.53 -17.39
C VAL A 160 10.89 15.79 -17.32
#